data_AF-A0A559RRS8-F1
#
_entry.id   AF-A0A559RRS8-F1
#
_cell.length_a   1.000
_cell.length_b   1.000
_cell.length_c   1.000
_cell.angle_alpha   90.00
_cell.angle_beta   90.00
_cell.angle_gamma   90.00
#
_symmetry.space_group_name_H-M   'P 1'
#
loop_
_entity.id
_entity.type
_entity.pdbx_description
1 polymer ?
#
loop_
_entity_poly.entity_id
_entity_poly.type
_entity_poly.pdbx_seq_one_letter_code
_entity_poly.pdbx_strand_id
1 'polypeptide(L)'
;MPTSLITFYTAPLQCNCPQCFSTSGLELSFKQEWKDTLWRKQATPVVREELYCKLCTDTIYPVKWTDDIERVYEYHLKRAEKVVYNKWKPLAFILILFGIAILSILIYLVVNR
;
A
#
# COMPACT_ATOMS: atom_id res chain seq x y z
N MET A 1 4.51 -11.92 -8.41
CA MET A 1 3.18 -11.66 -7.81
C MET A 1 2.83 -10.22 -8.12
N PRO A 2 1.61 -9.90 -8.56
CA PRO A 2 1.27 -8.51 -8.85
C PRO A 2 1.18 -7.73 -7.54
N THR A 3 1.94 -6.65 -7.52
CA THR A 3 2.11 -5.77 -6.37
C THR A 3 1.63 -4.40 -6.78
N SER A 4 0.69 -3.82 -6.03
CA SER A 4 0.18 -2.47 -6.29
C SER A 4 0.58 -1.51 -5.17
N LEU A 5 0.78 -0.24 -5.52
CA LEU A 5 0.97 0.82 -4.55
C LEU A 5 -0.34 1.56 -4.34
N ILE A 6 -0.72 1.74 -3.09
CA ILE A 6 -1.92 2.49 -2.71
C ILE A 6 -1.49 3.61 -1.77
N THR A 7 -1.80 4.85 -2.15
CA THR A 7 -1.60 6.02 -1.29
C THR A 7 -2.55 5.93 -0.09
N PHE A 8 -2.00 5.99 1.12
CA PHE A 8 -2.80 5.97 2.36
C PHE A 8 -2.69 7.27 3.14
N TYR A 9 -1.71 8.11 2.83
CA TYR A 9 -1.51 9.41 3.47
C TYR A 9 -0.95 10.39 2.46
N THR A 10 -1.50 11.61 2.45
CA THR A 10 -1.00 12.74 1.65
C THR A 10 -1.11 13.99 2.50
N ALA A 11 -0.05 14.82 2.49
CA ALA A 11 -0.03 16.09 3.19
C ALA A 11 0.70 17.16 2.38
N PRO A 12 0.19 18.41 2.35
CA PRO A 12 0.94 19.54 1.83
C PRO A 12 2.03 19.96 2.83
N LEU A 13 3.20 20.31 2.32
CA LEU A 13 4.32 20.82 3.10
C LEU A 13 4.42 22.35 2.96
N GLN A 14 4.63 23.04 4.07
CA GLN A 14 4.83 24.50 4.14
C GLN A 14 6.33 24.84 4.30
N CYS A 15 7.15 24.38 3.36
CA CYS A 15 8.59 24.67 3.32
C CYS A 15 9.03 24.97 1.89
N ASN A 16 10.28 25.40 1.73
CA ASN A 16 10.82 25.80 0.44
C ASN A 16 11.21 24.58 -0.40
N CYS A 17 10.80 24.57 -1.67
CA CYS A 17 11.27 23.60 -2.63
C CYS A 17 12.77 23.83 -2.95
N PRO A 18 13.66 22.82 -2.82
CA PRO A 18 15.09 22.96 -3.13
C PRO A 18 15.38 23.22 -4.61
N GLN A 19 14.42 23.01 -5.50
CA GLN A 19 14.61 23.21 -6.94
C GLN A 19 14.12 24.58 -7.43
N CYS A 20 12.95 25.03 -6.98
CA CYS A 20 12.31 26.26 -7.45
C CYS A 20 12.12 27.33 -6.37
N PHE A 21 12.53 27.06 -5.12
CA PHE A 21 12.47 27.97 -3.97
C PHE A 21 11.09 28.50 -3.60
N SER A 22 10.01 27.96 -4.21
CA SER A 22 8.66 28.29 -3.80
C SER A 22 8.38 27.73 -2.41
N THR A 23 7.71 28.54 -1.59
CA THR A 23 7.20 28.20 -0.25
C THR A 23 5.94 27.32 -0.28
N SER A 24 5.37 27.11 -1.46
CA SER A 24 4.09 26.42 -1.65
C SER A 24 4.18 25.36 -2.74
N GLY A 25 3.31 24.36 -2.66
CA GLY A 25 3.17 23.33 -3.70
C GLY A 25 3.97 22.05 -3.48
N LEU A 26 4.72 21.92 -2.38
CA LEU A 26 5.26 20.63 -1.96
C LEU A 26 4.15 19.74 -1.39
N GLU A 27 4.10 18.50 -1.83
CA GLU A 27 3.17 17.48 -1.37
C GLU A 27 3.93 16.19 -1.05
N LEU A 28 3.81 15.73 0.19
CA LEU A 28 4.35 14.46 0.65
C LEU A 28 3.25 13.42 0.62
N SER A 29 3.51 12.30 -0.04
CA SER A 29 2.61 11.16 -0.10
C SER A 29 3.31 9.89 0.38
N PHE A 30 2.62 9.11 1.20
CA PHE A 30 3.05 7.77 1.58
C PHE A 30 2.17 6.73 0.88
N LYS A 31 2.84 5.83 0.16
CA LYS A 31 2.24 4.75 -0.59
C LYS A 31 2.62 3.43 0.06
N GLN A 32 1.63 2.62 0.41
CA GLN A 32 1.86 1.30 0.95
C GLN A 32 1.81 0.28 -0.18
N GLU A 33 2.65 -0.74 -0.09
CA GLU A 33 2.64 -1.84 -1.02
C GLU A 33 1.57 -2.89 -0.63
N TRP A 34 0.77 -3.31 -1.61
CA TRP A 34 -0.30 -4.29 -1.46
C TRP A 34 -0.03 -5.51 -2.34
N LYS A 35 -0.12 -6.69 -1.73
CA LYS A 35 -0.02 -7.96 -2.43
C LYS A 35 -1.43 -8.47 -2.69
N ASP A 36 -1.77 -8.55 -3.97
CA ASP A 36 -3.04 -9.08 -4.43
C ASP A 36 -2.79 -10.41 -5.14
N THR A 37 -3.31 -11.50 -4.57
CA THR A 37 -3.21 -12.84 -5.14
C THR A 37 -4.61 -13.38 -5.43
N LEU A 38 -4.70 -14.48 -6.17
CA LEU A 38 -5.99 -15.13 -6.43
C LEU A 38 -6.73 -15.54 -5.14
N TRP A 39 -5.99 -15.80 -4.07
CA TRP A 39 -6.53 -16.35 -2.82
C TRP A 39 -6.70 -15.30 -1.71
N ARG A 40 -5.82 -14.30 -1.67
CA ARG A 40 -5.70 -13.36 -0.55
C ARG A 40 -5.27 -11.98 -1.02
N LYS A 41 -5.81 -10.96 -0.37
CA LYS A 41 -5.38 -9.57 -0.50
C LYS A 41 -4.83 -9.11 0.85
N GLN A 42 -3.60 -8.59 0.83
CA GLN A 42 -2.91 -8.16 2.05
C GLN A 42 -2.12 -6.87 1.82
N ALA A 43 -2.12 -6.00 2.83
CA ALA A 43 -1.21 -4.88 2.91
C ALA A 43 0.13 -5.35 3.49
N THR A 44 1.23 -4.88 2.91
CA THR A 44 2.59 -5.24 3.35
C THR A 44 3.17 -4.15 4.25
N PRO A 45 4.20 -4.43 5.07
CA PRO A 45 4.85 -3.40 5.87
C PRO A 45 5.71 -2.42 5.04
N VAL A 46 5.87 -2.66 3.73
CA VAL A 46 6.68 -1.81 2.85
C VAL A 46 5.89 -0.55 2.51
N VAL A 47 6.48 0.60 2.84
CA VAL A 47 5.97 1.94 2.53
C VAL A 47 6.99 2.62 1.63
N ARG A 48 6.50 3.36 0.63
CA ARG A 48 7.28 4.25 -0.22
C ARG A 48 6.79 5.68 -0.03
N GLU A 49 7.71 6.55 0.32
CA GLU A 49 7.52 7.99 0.39
C GLU A 49 7.77 8.64 -0.98
N GLU A 50 7.02 9.69 -1.26
CA GLU A 50 7.17 10.51 -2.46
C GLU A 50 6.93 11.97 -2.08
N LEU A 51 7.92 12.81 -2.34
CA LEU A 51 7.80 14.26 -2.21
C LEU A 51 7.73 14.85 -3.63
N TYR A 52 6.60 15.46 -3.96
CA TYR A 52 6.36 16.03 -5.28
C TYR A 52 6.10 17.53 -5.19
N CYS A 53 6.72 18.32 -6.06
CA CYS A 53 6.42 19.74 -6.17
C CYS A 53 5.48 20.00 -7.34
N LYS A 54 4.27 20.47 -7.05
CA LYS A 54 3.26 20.78 -8.08
C LYS A 54 3.61 21.99 -8.96
N LEU A 55 4.54 22.84 -8.53
CA LEU A 55 4.91 24.06 -9.26
C LEU A 55 6.02 23.83 -10.29
N CYS A 56 7.11 23.17 -9.91
CA CYS A 56 8.15 22.78 -10.87
C CYS A 56 7.89 21.41 -11.51
N THR A 57 6.81 20.73 -11.13
CA THR A 57 6.39 19.41 -11.65
C THR A 57 7.48 18.35 -11.53
N ASP A 58 8.27 18.42 -10.46
CA ASP A 58 9.41 17.55 -10.23
C ASP A 58 9.24 16.74 -8.94
N THR A 59 9.81 15.53 -8.94
CA THR A 59 9.89 14.67 -7.76
C THR A 59 11.18 14.94 -7.02
N ILE A 60 11.08 15.27 -5.75
CA ILE A 60 12.21 15.65 -4.92
C ILE A 60 12.69 14.44 -4.13
N TYR A 61 13.78 13.85 -4.61
CA TYR A 61 14.41 12.71 -3.95
C TYR A 61 15.05 13.09 -2.60
N PRO A 62 15.12 12.15 -1.63
CA PRO A 62 15.67 12.38 -0.30
C PRO A 62 17.05 13.02 -0.26
N VAL A 63 17.92 12.73 -1.25
CA VAL A 63 19.26 13.35 -1.35
C VAL A 63 19.24 14.88 -1.52
N LYS A 64 18.11 15.45 -1.96
CA LYS A 64 17.91 16.89 -2.12
C LYS A 64 17.11 17.51 -0.98
N TRP A 65 16.76 16.76 0.06
CA TRP A 65 15.97 17.29 1.17
C TRP A 65 16.83 18.23 2.01
N THR A 66 16.20 19.29 2.48
CA THR A 66 16.78 20.24 3.43
C THR A 66 16.36 19.85 4.83
N ASP A 67 17.07 20.33 5.85
CA ASP A 67 16.75 20.08 7.27
C ASP A 67 15.28 20.41 7.61
N ASP A 68 14.70 21.43 6.99
CA ASP A 68 13.29 21.80 7.18
C ASP A 68 12.34 20.75 6.59
N ILE A 69 12.67 20.21 5.41
CA ILE A 69 11.90 19.13 4.79
C ILE A 69 12.00 17.88 5.67
N GLU A 70 13.19 17.52 6.15
CA GLU A 70 13.40 16.35 7.00
C GLU A 70 12.59 16.44 8.30
N ARG A 71 12.60 17.61 8.96
CA ARG A 71 11.82 17.83 10.19
C ARG A 71 10.31 17.64 9.96
N VAL A 72 9.78 18.23 8.89
CA VAL A 72 8.34 18.14 8.59
C VAL A 72 7.99 16.73 8.09
N TYR A 73 8.88 16.09 7.34
CA TYR A 73 8.77 14.68 6.96
C TYR A 73 8.63 13.78 8.17
N GLU A 74 9.52 13.89 9.17
CA GLU A 74 9.46 13.05 10.38
C GLU A 74 8.15 13.22 11.14
N TYR A 75 7.63 14.44 11.22
CA TYR A 75 6.33 14.72 11.82
C TYR A 75 5.21 13.97 11.10
N HIS A 76 5.17 14.04 9.76
CA HIS A 76 4.16 13.32 8.98
C HIS A 76 4.37 11.81 9.00
N LEU A 77 5.61 11.32 9.03
CA LEU A 77 5.92 9.90 9.15
C LEU A 77 5.37 9.32 10.45
N LYS A 78 5.48 10.04 11.58
CA LYS A 78 4.90 9.63 12.87
C LYS A 78 3.37 9.65 12.86
N ARG A 79 2.76 10.51 12.06
CA ARG A 79 1.30 10.65 11.93
C ARG A 79 0.69 9.70 10.91
N ALA A 80 1.46 9.20 9.96
CA ALA A 80 1.00 8.33 8.90
C ALA A 80 0.73 6.92 9.45
N GLU A 81 -0.53 6.61 9.75
CA GLU A 81 -0.94 5.29 10.19
C GLU A 81 -1.03 4.32 9.00
N LYS A 82 -0.16 3.32 8.98
CA LYS A 82 -0.17 2.27 7.97
C LYS A 82 -1.45 1.43 8.06
N VAL A 83 -1.97 1.01 6.90
CA VAL A 83 -3.14 0.14 6.88
C VAL A 83 -2.73 -1.28 7.19
N VAL A 84 -3.35 -1.87 8.21
CA VAL A 84 -3.24 -3.31 8.50
C VAL A 84 -4.41 -4.00 7.80
N TYR A 85 -4.12 -4.71 6.71
CA TYR A 85 -5.14 -5.41 5.94
C TYR A 85 -4.68 -6.82 5.59
N ASN A 86 -5.50 -7.81 5.92
CA ASN A 86 -5.29 -9.18 5.51
C ASN A 86 -6.66 -9.87 5.38
N LYS A 87 -7.13 -10.08 4.14
CA LYS A 87 -8.41 -10.74 3.89
C LYS A 87 -8.27 -11.82 2.82
N TRP A 88 -8.88 -12.97 3.10
CA TRP A 88 -9.06 -14.05 2.14
C TRP A 88 -10.18 -13.69 1.15
N LYS A 89 -10.00 -14.11 -0.10
CA LYS A 89 -10.99 -13.91 -1.15
C LYS A 89 -12.08 -14.98 -1.04
N PRO A 90 -13.35 -14.66 -1.36
CA PRO A 90 -14.46 -15.63 -1.32
C PRO A 90 -14.20 -16.86 -2.19
N LEU A 91 -13.50 -16.68 -3.31
CA LEU A 91 -13.11 -17.77 -4.22
C LEU A 91 -12.30 -18.88 -3.53
N ALA A 92 -11.47 -18.52 -2.53
CA ALA A 92 -10.74 -19.51 -1.74
C ALA A 92 -11.71 -20.41 -0.96
N PHE A 93 -12.73 -19.83 -0.33
CA PHE A 93 -13.73 -20.57 0.43
C PHE A 93 -14.62 -21.44 -0.46
N ILE A 94 -15.01 -20.93 -1.63
CA ILE A 94 -15.82 -21.70 -2.60
C ILE A 94 -15.08 -22.96 -3.04
N LEU A 95 -13.79 -22.84 -3.36
CA LEU A 95 -12.99 -24.00 -3.80
C LEU A 95 -12.77 -25.03 -2.68
N ILE A 96 -12.63 -24.58 -1.43
CA ILE A 96 -12.55 -25.47 -0.27
C ILE A 96 -13.86 -26.24 -0.09
N LEU A 97 -15.01 -25.54 -0.11
CA LEU A 97 -16.32 -26.19 0.03
C LEU A 97 -16.60 -27.17 -1.11
N PHE A 98 -16.24 -26.80 -2.33
CA PHE A 98 -16.36 -27.67 -3.50
C PHE A 98 -15.51 -28.94 -3.37
N GLY A 99 -14.27 -28.82 -2.90
CA GLY A 99 -13.40 -29.97 -2.62
C GLY A 99 -13.99 -30.92 -1.57
N ILE A 100 -14.56 -30.37 -0.49
CA ILE A 100 -15.22 -31.17 0.56
C ILE A 100 -16.45 -31.92 0.01
N ALA A 101 -17.26 -31.26 -0.83
CA ALA A 101 -18.44 -31.88 -1.44
C ALA A 101 -18.08 -33.03 -2.39
N ILE A 102 -16.99 -32.90 -3.18
CA ILE A 102 -16.52 -34.00 -4.03
C ILE A 102 -16.05 -35.18 -3.19
N LEU A 103 -15.26 -34.91 -2.13
CA LEU A 103 -14.75 -35.96 -1.25
C LEU A 103 -15.89 -36.72 -0.55
N SER A 104 -16.94 -36.03 -0.08
CA SER A 104 -18.07 -36.69 0.56
C SER A 104 -18.86 -37.57 -0.41
N ILE A 105 -19.06 -37.12 -1.66
CA ILE A 105 -19.68 -37.91 -2.72
C ILE A 105 -18.84 -39.17 -3.02
N LEU A 106 -17.53 -39.04 -3.15
CA LEU A 106 -16.64 -40.17 -3.42
C LEU A 106 -16.67 -41.21 -2.29
N ILE A 107 -16.63 -40.76 -1.04
CA ILE A 107 -16.72 -41.66 0.13
C ILE A 107 -18.07 -42.38 0.13
N TYR A 108 -19.17 -41.65 -0.09
CA TYR A 108 -20.51 -42.25 -0.15
C TYR A 108 -20.61 -43.33 -1.23
N LEU A 109 -20.07 -43.06 -2.43
CA LEU A 109 -20.06 -44.04 -3.53
C LEU A 109 -19.21 -45.28 -3.23
N VAL A 110 -18.10 -45.14 -2.50
CA VAL A 110 -17.24 -46.28 -2.11
C VAL A 110 -17.91 -47.11 -1.01
N VAL A 111 -18.55 -46.46 -0.03
CA VAL A 111 -19.21 -47.15 1.09
C VAL A 111 -20.51 -47.84 0.66
N ASN A 112 -21.25 -47.25 -0.28
CA ASN A 112 -22.53 -47.77 -0.78
C ASN A 112 -22.39 -48.63 -2.05
N ARG A 113 -21.17 -49.12 -2.32
CA ARG A 113 -20.86 -50.09 -3.38
C ARG A 113 -20.61 -51.45 -2.76
#